data_AF-A0A8H4AIR7-F1
#
_entry.id   AF-A0A8H4AIR7-F1
#
_cell.length_a   1.000
_cell.length_b   1.000
_cell.length_c   1.000
_cell.angle_alpha   90.00
_cell.angle_beta   90.00
_cell.angle_gamma   90.00
#
_symmetry.space_group_name_H-M   'P 1'
#
loop_
_entity.id
_entity.type
_entity.pdbx_description
1 polymer ?
#
loop_
_entity_poly.entity_id
_entity_poly.type
_entity_poly.pdbx_seq_one_letter_code
_entity_poly.pdbx_strand_id
1 'polypeptide(L)'
;MDKQQSAISKNIISEIISLKKKFETSDNIETIQEIQENVRKMEEAMNKKSEQTRNELKALSRKLKALKSNAKRPNDQNERDFNDLILKHEREKHVLNKSITNLNEEAKICFLEITALETTLETLQNELYELEHANVEDLVLPKQDAISLQLHVYRSLGIQFFEDKETRKLKARVEGPDGVHTVFVDDRHSPYFIANYLWELLTGPK
;
A
#
# COMPACT_ATOMS: atom_id res chain seq x y z
N MET A 1 57.47 59.82 -101.95
CA MET A 1 57.38 59.59 -100.49
C MET A 1 55.93 59.63 -99.98
N ASP A 2 54.95 60.04 -100.79
CA ASP A 2 53.60 60.34 -100.30
C ASP A 2 52.71 59.11 -100.03
N LYS A 3 52.95 57.97 -100.68
CA LYS A 3 52.13 56.75 -100.49
C LYS A 3 52.36 56.08 -99.11
N GLN A 4 53.58 56.14 -98.57
CA GLN A 4 53.89 55.57 -97.25
C GLN A 4 53.33 56.44 -96.11
N GLN A 5 53.42 57.77 -96.24
CA GLN A 5 52.82 58.69 -95.27
C GLN A 5 51.28 58.62 -95.24
N SER A 6 50.64 58.38 -96.39
CA SER A 6 49.18 58.15 -96.47
C SER A 6 48.73 56.83 -95.84
N ALA A 7 49.56 55.77 -95.88
CA ALA A 7 49.24 54.50 -95.24
C ALA A 7 49.36 54.57 -93.71
N ILE A 8 50.38 55.27 -93.20
CA ILE A 8 50.60 55.49 -91.77
C ILE A 8 49.47 56.35 -91.18
N SER A 9 49.04 57.41 -91.86
CA SER A 9 47.95 58.26 -91.38
C SER A 9 46.61 57.52 -91.35
N LYS A 10 46.32 56.67 -92.33
CA LYS A 10 45.12 55.80 -92.31
C LYS A 10 45.14 54.81 -91.14
N ASN A 11 46.30 54.27 -90.78
CA ASN A 11 46.43 53.34 -89.66
C ASN A 11 46.16 54.05 -88.32
N ILE A 12 46.75 55.22 -88.10
CA ILE A 12 46.53 56.05 -86.90
C ILE A 12 45.04 56.46 -86.77
N ILE A 13 44.41 56.86 -87.88
CA ILE A 13 42.99 57.20 -87.89
C ILE A 13 42.13 55.98 -87.51
N SER A 14 42.48 54.79 -88.01
CA SER A 14 41.76 53.56 -87.65
C SER A 14 41.93 53.19 -86.17
N GLU A 15 43.11 53.45 -85.60
CA GLU A 15 43.40 53.22 -84.19
C GLU A 15 42.62 54.20 -83.29
N ILE A 16 42.55 55.48 -83.65
CA ILE A 16 41.74 56.50 -82.96
C ILE A 16 40.26 56.13 -83.00
N ILE A 17 39.75 55.66 -84.14
CA ILE A 17 38.37 55.18 -84.26
C ILE A 17 38.14 53.95 -83.37
N SER A 18 39.11 53.03 -83.29
CA SER A 18 39.01 51.85 -82.43
C SER A 18 39.02 52.22 -80.93
N LEU A 19 39.83 53.20 -80.53
CA LEU A 19 39.88 53.75 -79.17
C LEU A 19 38.58 54.48 -78.82
N LYS A 20 38.04 55.28 -79.75
CA LYS A 20 36.73 55.94 -79.57
C LYS A 20 35.61 54.92 -79.37
N LYS A 21 35.65 53.80 -80.09
CA LYS A 21 34.66 52.73 -79.92
C LYS A 21 34.83 52.00 -78.59
N LYS A 22 36.07 51.78 -78.13
CA LYS A 22 36.33 51.26 -76.77
C LYS A 22 35.91 52.24 -75.67
N PHE A 23 35.86 53.54 -75.98
CA PHE A 23 35.32 54.59 -75.13
C PHE A 23 33.81 54.79 -75.36
N GLU A 24 33.07 53.67 -75.40
CA GLU A 24 31.61 53.65 -75.45
C GLU A 24 31.06 54.33 -74.18
N THR A 25 30.85 55.63 -74.29
CA THR A 25 30.38 56.50 -73.20
C THR A 25 28.92 56.18 -72.84
N SER A 26 28.19 55.54 -73.76
CA SER A 26 26.80 55.10 -73.58
C SER A 26 26.69 54.01 -72.51
N ASP A 27 27.54 52.98 -72.56
CA ASP A 27 27.53 51.86 -71.62
C ASP A 27 27.84 52.32 -70.19
N ASN A 28 28.73 53.32 -70.05
CA ASN A 28 29.02 53.96 -68.77
C ASN A 28 27.81 54.76 -68.23
N ILE A 29 27.02 55.39 -69.10
CA ILE A 29 25.80 56.11 -68.70
C ILE A 29 24.72 55.12 -68.27
N GLU A 30 24.55 54.02 -69.00
CA GLU A 30 23.59 52.96 -68.67
C GLU A 30 23.92 52.30 -67.34
N THR A 31 25.20 51.94 -67.11
CA THR A 31 25.65 51.41 -65.81
C THR A 31 25.49 52.41 -64.66
N ILE A 32 25.70 53.72 -64.89
CA ILE A 32 25.42 54.75 -63.87
C ILE A 32 23.91 54.83 -63.58
N GLN A 33 23.05 54.74 -64.59
CA GLN A 33 21.60 54.70 -64.39
C GLN A 33 21.16 53.45 -63.63
N GLU A 34 21.75 52.28 -63.94
CA GLU A 34 21.52 51.06 -63.17
C GLU A 34 21.97 51.20 -61.71
N ILE A 35 23.13 51.81 -61.45
CA ILE A 35 23.61 52.09 -60.10
C ILE A 35 22.63 53.03 -59.37
N GLN A 36 22.15 54.10 -60.01
CA GLN A 36 21.19 55.01 -59.42
C GLN A 36 19.88 54.30 -59.07
N GLU A 37 19.37 53.46 -59.96
CA GLU A 37 18.17 52.67 -59.71
C GLU A 37 18.38 51.65 -58.58
N ASN A 38 19.56 51.03 -58.51
CA ASN A 38 19.92 50.12 -57.42
C ASN A 38 20.04 50.85 -56.07
N VAL A 39 20.62 52.04 -56.05
CA VAL A 39 20.69 52.90 -54.85
C VAL A 39 19.28 53.28 -54.40
N ARG A 40 18.41 53.69 -55.33
CA ARG A 40 17.01 54.01 -55.02
C ARG A 40 16.26 52.81 -54.45
N LYS A 41 16.40 51.62 -55.06
CA LYS A 41 15.83 50.36 -54.54
C LYS A 41 16.37 50.04 -53.15
N MET A 42 17.66 50.29 -52.90
CA MET A 42 18.28 50.09 -51.60
C MET A 42 17.70 51.04 -50.54
N GLU A 43 17.52 52.32 -50.86
CA GLU A 43 16.89 53.31 -49.98
C GLU A 43 15.43 52.94 -49.65
N GLU A 44 14.66 52.53 -50.65
CA GLU A 44 13.27 52.06 -50.46
C GLU A 44 13.23 50.82 -49.55
N ALA A 45 14.15 49.87 -49.74
CA ALA A 45 14.27 48.68 -48.87
C ALA A 45 14.69 49.03 -47.45
N MET A 46 15.63 49.96 -47.27
CA MET A 46 16.07 50.44 -45.96
C MET A 46 14.95 51.16 -45.22
N ASN A 47 14.21 52.03 -45.89
CA ASN A 47 13.05 52.73 -45.32
C ASN A 47 11.97 51.73 -44.89
N LYS A 48 11.64 50.76 -45.75
CA LYS A 48 10.68 49.71 -45.42
C LYS A 48 11.10 48.90 -44.19
N LYS A 49 12.38 48.53 -44.09
CA LYS A 49 12.93 47.81 -42.92
C LYS A 49 12.89 48.66 -41.65
N SER A 50 13.21 49.95 -41.74
CA SER A 50 13.11 50.91 -40.64
C SER A 50 11.66 51.05 -40.13
N GLU A 51 10.69 51.13 -41.03
CA GLU A 51 9.27 51.18 -40.65
C GLU A 51 8.79 49.88 -40.01
N GLN A 52 9.17 48.71 -40.57
CA GLN A 52 8.84 47.41 -40.01
C GLN A 52 9.36 47.26 -38.58
N THR A 53 10.65 47.50 -38.35
CA THR A 53 11.25 47.43 -37.01
C THR A 53 10.60 48.42 -36.05
N ARG A 54 10.28 49.64 -36.49
CA ARG A 54 9.56 50.62 -35.65
C ARG A 54 8.14 50.15 -35.28
N ASN A 55 7.46 49.49 -36.18
CA ASN A 55 6.13 48.92 -35.95
C ASN A 55 6.17 47.73 -34.99
N GLU A 56 7.14 46.83 -35.15
CA GLU A 56 7.40 45.72 -34.22
C GLU A 56 7.72 46.23 -32.82
N LEU A 57 8.58 47.25 -32.70
CA LEU A 57 8.95 47.84 -31.42
C LEU A 57 7.75 48.52 -30.74
N LYS A 58 6.88 49.20 -31.51
CA LYS A 58 5.59 49.71 -31.00
C LYS A 58 4.64 48.59 -30.58
N ALA A 59 4.59 47.48 -31.29
CA ALA A 59 3.76 46.33 -30.91
C ALA A 59 4.28 45.67 -29.63
N LEU A 60 5.58 45.48 -29.50
CA LEU A 60 6.23 44.94 -28.31
C LEU A 60 6.05 45.87 -27.10
N SER A 61 6.19 47.19 -27.29
CA SER A 61 5.94 48.19 -26.24
C SER A 61 4.48 48.16 -25.75
N ARG A 62 3.51 48.01 -26.67
CA ARG A 62 2.10 47.81 -26.31
C ARG A 62 1.88 46.52 -25.53
N LYS A 63 2.48 45.39 -25.95
CA LYS A 63 2.43 44.13 -25.21
C LYS A 63 3.03 44.26 -23.81
N LEU A 64 4.20 44.91 -23.69
CA LEU A 64 4.85 45.15 -22.41
C LEU A 64 3.97 46.02 -21.51
N LYS A 65 3.38 47.09 -22.04
CA LYS A 65 2.45 47.95 -21.29
C LYS A 65 1.24 47.17 -20.78
N ALA A 66 0.65 46.30 -21.62
CA ALA A 66 -0.47 45.44 -21.23
C ALA A 66 -0.08 44.39 -20.17
N LEU A 67 1.09 43.78 -20.31
CA LEU A 67 1.62 42.85 -19.29
C LEU A 67 1.93 43.58 -17.98
N LYS A 68 2.51 44.78 -18.05
CA LYS A 68 2.81 45.59 -16.86
C LYS A 68 1.55 46.11 -16.17
N SER A 69 0.47 46.39 -16.91
CA SER A 69 -0.83 46.71 -16.30
C SER A 69 -1.48 45.48 -15.68
N ASN A 70 -1.40 44.31 -16.32
CA ASN A 70 -1.92 43.06 -15.77
C ASN A 70 -1.11 42.55 -14.56
N ALA A 71 0.20 42.78 -14.56
CA ALA A 71 1.09 42.45 -13.45
C ALA A 71 1.04 43.50 -12.32
N LYS A 72 0.32 44.62 -12.51
CA LYS A 72 0.17 45.64 -11.47
C LYS A 72 -0.83 45.15 -10.43
N ARG A 73 -0.29 44.34 -9.51
CA ARG A 73 -0.80 43.90 -8.20
C ARG A 73 -2.21 43.28 -8.19
N PRO A 74 -2.38 42.03 -7.72
CA PRO A 74 -3.70 41.62 -7.26
C PRO A 74 -4.16 42.67 -6.26
N ASN A 75 -5.39 43.17 -6.43
CA ASN A 75 -6.01 44.09 -5.49
C ASN A 75 -5.92 43.48 -4.07
N ASP A 76 -5.75 44.27 -3.00
CA ASP A 76 -5.58 43.75 -1.63
C ASP A 76 -6.72 42.78 -1.22
N GLN A 77 -7.91 42.89 -1.83
CA GLN A 77 -8.99 41.89 -1.73
C GLN A 77 -8.60 40.50 -2.24
N ASN A 78 -7.98 40.39 -3.41
CA ASN A 78 -7.60 39.10 -3.99
C ASN A 78 -6.52 38.40 -3.15
N GLU A 79 -5.63 39.15 -2.50
CA GLU A 79 -4.67 38.58 -1.54
C GLU A 79 -5.37 38.04 -0.29
N ARG A 80 -6.39 38.74 0.22
CA ARG A 80 -7.22 38.24 1.34
C ARG A 80 -8.00 36.99 0.97
N ASP A 81 -8.68 36.99 -0.17
CA ASP A 81 -9.45 35.84 -0.64
C ASP A 81 -8.53 34.63 -0.88
N PHE A 82 -7.33 34.85 -1.41
CA PHE A 82 -6.33 33.80 -1.59
C PHE A 82 -5.79 33.27 -0.27
N ASN A 83 -5.50 34.14 0.70
CA ASN A 83 -5.07 33.73 2.04
C ASN A 83 -6.17 32.97 2.79
N ASP A 84 -7.43 33.38 2.67
CA ASP A 84 -8.57 32.66 3.24
C ASP A 84 -8.73 31.27 2.59
N LEU A 85 -8.51 31.18 1.28
CA LEU A 85 -8.50 29.90 0.57
C LEU A 85 -7.36 29.01 1.07
N ILE A 86 -6.15 29.54 1.25
CA ILE A 86 -5.01 28.81 1.80
C ILE A 86 -5.34 28.28 3.20
N LEU A 87 -5.83 29.15 4.09
CA LEU A 87 -6.19 28.77 5.45
C LEU A 87 -7.27 27.67 5.48
N LYS A 88 -8.24 27.72 4.56
CA LYS A 88 -9.24 26.66 4.40
C LYS A 88 -8.58 25.33 4.03
N HIS A 89 -7.71 25.33 3.01
CA HIS A 89 -7.00 24.12 2.59
C HIS A 89 -6.05 23.59 3.68
N GLU A 90 -5.41 24.46 4.45
CA GLU A 90 -4.57 24.07 5.58
C GLU A 90 -5.38 23.38 6.68
N ARG A 91 -6.57 23.89 7.00
CA ARG A 91 -7.49 23.25 7.95
C ARG A 91 -7.95 21.89 7.44
N GLU A 92 -8.35 21.79 6.17
CA GLU A 92 -8.76 20.53 5.55
C GLU A 92 -7.62 19.50 5.56
N LYS A 93 -6.40 19.91 5.18
CA LYS A 93 -5.20 19.08 5.25
C LYS A 93 -4.94 18.60 6.67
N HIS A 94 -5.10 19.46 7.66
CA HIS A 94 -4.88 19.09 9.06
C HIS A 94 -5.94 18.11 9.57
N VAL A 95 -7.21 18.26 9.19
CA VAL A 95 -8.28 17.30 9.50
C VAL A 95 -8.01 15.96 8.82
N LEU A 96 -7.61 15.96 7.55
CA LEU A 96 -7.27 14.74 6.82
C LEU A 96 -6.08 14.02 7.46
N ASN A 97 -5.02 14.76 7.82
CA ASN A 97 -3.87 14.18 8.51
C ASN A 97 -4.26 13.55 9.84
N LYS A 98 -5.13 14.20 10.63
CA LYS A 98 -5.67 13.61 11.86
C LYS A 98 -6.47 12.34 11.60
N SER A 99 -7.29 12.32 10.55
CA SER A 99 -8.02 11.12 10.17
C SER A 99 -7.08 9.98 9.78
N ILE A 100 -6.02 10.28 9.04
CA ILE A 100 -5.00 9.31 8.64
C ILE A 100 -4.25 8.76 9.87
N THR A 101 -3.88 9.62 10.82
CA THR A 101 -3.21 9.16 12.04
C THR A 101 -4.11 8.23 12.86
N ASN A 102 -5.38 8.59 13.03
CA ASN A 102 -6.33 7.76 13.77
C ASN A 102 -6.54 6.39 13.09
N LEU A 103 -6.73 6.37 11.76
CA LEU A 103 -6.87 5.11 11.01
C LEU A 103 -5.61 4.24 11.10
N ASN A 104 -4.42 4.85 11.09
CA ASN A 104 -3.17 4.10 11.26
C ASN A 104 -3.03 3.52 12.67
N GLU A 105 -3.47 4.25 13.70
CA GLU A 105 -3.51 3.74 15.07
C GLU A 105 -4.48 2.57 15.20
N GLU A 106 -5.70 2.69 14.66
CA GLU A 106 -6.68 1.60 14.62
C GLU A 106 -6.16 0.38 13.86
N ALA A 107 -5.55 0.57 12.69
CA ALA A 107 -4.94 -0.50 11.91
C ALA A 107 -3.81 -1.20 12.70
N LYS A 108 -3.01 -0.43 13.45
CA LYS A 108 -1.95 -0.99 14.29
C LYS A 108 -2.52 -1.82 15.45
N ILE A 109 -3.60 -1.36 16.08
CA ILE A 109 -4.30 -2.13 17.14
C ILE A 109 -4.84 -3.44 16.56
N CYS A 110 -5.55 -3.38 15.44
CA CYS A 110 -6.07 -4.57 14.76
C CYS A 110 -4.95 -5.55 14.38
N PHE A 111 -3.82 -5.05 13.88
CA PHE A 111 -2.66 -5.90 13.59
C PHE A 111 -2.13 -6.59 14.85
N LEU A 112 -2.01 -5.88 15.97
CA LEU A 112 -1.59 -6.48 17.23
C LEU A 112 -2.56 -7.56 17.71
N GLU A 113 -3.87 -7.32 17.60
CA GLU A 113 -4.90 -8.32 17.93
C GLU A 113 -4.82 -9.55 17.04
N ILE A 114 -4.62 -9.38 15.72
CA ILE A 114 -4.40 -10.49 14.79
C ILE A 114 -3.17 -11.30 15.20
N THR A 115 -2.03 -10.64 15.46
CA THR A 115 -0.82 -11.35 15.86
C THR A 115 -0.99 -12.08 17.19
N ALA A 116 -1.73 -11.52 18.14
CA ALA A 116 -2.03 -12.19 19.41
C ALA A 116 -2.97 -13.40 19.20
N LEU A 117 -3.95 -13.29 18.30
CA LEU A 117 -4.81 -14.42 17.96
C LEU A 117 -4.03 -15.51 17.24
N GLU A 118 -3.14 -15.16 16.31
CA GLU A 118 -2.26 -16.10 15.62
C GLU A 118 -1.37 -16.87 16.59
N THR A 119 -0.76 -16.19 17.58
CA THR A 119 0.04 -16.89 18.59
C THR A 119 -0.81 -17.80 19.46
N THR A 120 -2.04 -17.39 19.83
CA THR A 120 -2.94 -18.29 20.58
C THR A 120 -3.38 -19.50 19.77
N LEU A 121 -3.58 -19.34 18.45
CA LEU A 121 -3.89 -20.45 17.57
C LEU A 121 -2.71 -21.40 17.46
N GLU A 122 -1.49 -20.88 17.33
CA GLU A 122 -0.26 -21.69 17.32
C GLU A 122 -0.11 -22.47 18.63
N THR A 123 -0.32 -21.85 19.79
CA THR A 123 -0.26 -22.56 21.08
C THR A 123 -1.32 -23.64 21.18
N LEU A 124 -2.56 -23.37 20.77
CA LEU A 124 -3.64 -24.37 20.79
C LEU A 124 -3.39 -25.51 19.81
N GLN A 125 -2.82 -25.23 18.64
CA GLN A 125 -2.41 -26.26 17.68
C GLN A 125 -1.32 -27.15 18.26
N ASN A 126 -0.33 -26.57 18.95
CA ASN A 126 0.71 -27.33 19.63
C ASN A 126 0.15 -28.18 20.77
N GLU A 127 -0.75 -27.65 21.60
CA GLU A 127 -1.44 -28.42 22.65
C GLU A 127 -2.26 -29.58 22.08
N LEU A 128 -2.97 -29.36 20.97
CA LEU A 128 -3.73 -30.40 20.29
C LEU A 128 -2.81 -31.49 19.73
N TYR A 129 -1.69 -31.09 19.11
CA TYR A 129 -0.66 -32.01 18.65
C TYR A 129 -0.08 -32.83 19.81
N GLU A 130 0.24 -32.20 20.94
CA GLU A 130 0.70 -32.88 22.15
C GLU A 130 -0.33 -33.86 22.70
N LEU A 131 -1.63 -33.53 22.70
CA LEU A 131 -2.70 -34.42 23.14
C LEU A 131 -2.94 -35.60 22.20
N GLU A 132 -2.85 -35.39 20.88
CA GLU A 132 -2.98 -36.47 19.88
C GLU A 132 -1.79 -37.44 19.92
N HIS A 133 -0.60 -36.93 20.24
CA HIS A 133 0.63 -37.72 20.30
C HIS A 133 1.01 -38.13 21.74
N ALA A 134 0.23 -37.72 22.73
CA ALA A 134 0.32 -38.23 24.09
C ALA A 134 -0.04 -39.72 24.05
N ASN A 135 0.98 -40.57 24.24
CA ASN A 135 0.76 -41.99 24.38
C ASN A 135 -0.20 -42.23 25.56
N VAL A 136 -1.29 -42.95 25.30
CA VAL A 136 -2.28 -43.39 26.30
C VAL A 136 -1.62 -44.19 27.45
N GLU A 137 -0.39 -44.66 27.28
CA GLU A 137 0.42 -45.31 28.33
C GLU A 137 1.01 -44.33 29.37
N ASP A 138 1.29 -43.07 29.02
CA ASP A 138 1.76 -42.05 29.97
C ASP A 138 0.60 -41.43 30.76
N LEU A 139 -0.63 -41.52 30.25
CA LEU A 139 -1.84 -41.43 31.07
C LEU A 139 -2.03 -42.76 31.79
N VAL A 140 -1.26 -42.96 32.86
CA VAL A 140 -1.64 -43.90 33.92
C VAL A 140 -3.08 -43.57 34.29
N LEU A 141 -4.02 -44.37 33.77
CA LEU A 141 -5.42 -44.36 34.16
C LEU A 141 -5.45 -44.13 35.67
N PRO A 142 -6.08 -43.06 36.16
CA PRO A 142 -6.10 -42.81 37.59
C PRO A 142 -6.69 -44.07 38.22
N LYS A 143 -5.91 -44.76 39.07
CA LYS A 143 -6.34 -46.01 39.75
C LYS A 143 -7.71 -45.90 40.42
N GLN A 144 -8.18 -44.66 40.63
CA GLN A 144 -9.53 -44.32 41.05
C GLN A 144 -10.63 -44.85 40.10
N ASP A 145 -10.46 -44.88 38.78
CA ASP A 145 -11.51 -45.36 37.87
C ASP A 145 -11.70 -46.87 37.96
N ALA A 146 -10.60 -47.64 38.09
CA ALA A 146 -10.70 -49.09 38.27
C ALA A 146 -11.38 -49.46 39.60
N ILE A 147 -11.02 -48.80 40.70
CA ILE A 147 -11.65 -49.03 42.02
C ILE A 147 -13.10 -48.53 42.01
N SER A 148 -13.37 -47.36 41.41
CA SER A 148 -14.73 -46.81 41.33
C SER A 148 -15.64 -47.71 40.48
N LEU A 149 -15.12 -48.27 39.39
CA LEU A 149 -15.84 -49.24 38.56
C LEU A 149 -16.09 -50.53 39.34
N GLN A 150 -15.11 -51.07 40.06
CA GLN A 150 -15.31 -52.23 40.93
C GLN A 150 -16.37 -51.96 42.01
N LEU A 151 -16.32 -50.80 42.67
CA LEU A 151 -17.34 -50.38 43.65
C LEU A 151 -18.72 -50.19 43.01
N HIS A 152 -18.79 -49.70 41.77
CA HIS A 152 -20.05 -49.58 41.03
C HIS A 152 -20.63 -50.97 40.72
N VAL A 153 -19.81 -51.93 40.32
CA VAL A 153 -20.23 -53.33 40.10
C VAL A 153 -20.72 -53.97 41.39
N TYR A 154 -20.04 -53.78 42.53
CA TYR A 154 -20.52 -54.31 43.81
C TYR A 154 -21.84 -53.67 44.26
N ARG A 155 -22.06 -52.38 43.98
CA ARG A 155 -23.34 -51.71 44.24
C ARG A 155 -24.45 -52.17 43.32
N SER A 156 -24.16 -52.41 42.03
CA SER A 156 -25.17 -52.93 41.09
C SER A 156 -25.55 -54.38 41.41
N LEU A 157 -24.64 -55.14 42.01
CA LEU A 157 -24.92 -56.46 42.61
C LEU A 157 -25.74 -56.38 43.90
N GLY A 158 -26.13 -55.19 44.37
CA GLY A 158 -26.98 -55.03 45.57
C GLY A 158 -26.22 -55.11 46.88
N ILE A 159 -24.88 -55.09 46.87
CA ILE A 159 -24.04 -55.09 48.08
C ILE A 159 -23.63 -53.66 48.42
N GLN A 160 -24.04 -53.18 49.58
CA GLN A 160 -23.67 -51.87 50.11
C GLN A 160 -23.00 -51.99 51.46
N PHE A 161 -21.76 -51.50 51.57
CA PHE A 161 -21.03 -51.47 52.83
C PHE A 161 -21.27 -50.15 53.56
N PHE A 162 -21.65 -50.24 54.83
CA PHE A 162 -21.85 -49.14 55.74
C PHE A 162 -21.01 -49.35 56.99
N GLU A 163 -20.27 -48.33 57.40
CA GLU A 163 -19.65 -48.31 58.72
C GLU A 163 -20.63 -47.67 59.70
N ASP A 164 -20.98 -48.40 60.75
CA ASP A 164 -21.87 -47.90 61.79
C ASP A 164 -21.10 -46.96 62.73
N LYS A 165 -21.56 -45.70 62.81
CA LYS A 165 -20.88 -44.61 63.51
C LYS A 165 -20.73 -44.87 65.02
N GLU A 166 -21.59 -45.69 65.62
CA GLU A 166 -21.53 -45.99 67.05
C GLU A 166 -20.63 -47.18 67.39
N THR A 167 -20.55 -48.20 66.52
CA THR A 167 -19.85 -49.45 66.81
C THR A 167 -18.55 -49.64 66.05
N ARG A 168 -18.24 -48.78 65.05
CA ARG A 168 -17.11 -48.93 64.10
C ARG A 168 -17.03 -50.33 63.47
N LYS A 169 -18.15 -51.05 63.42
CA LYS A 169 -18.26 -52.35 62.77
C LYS A 169 -18.80 -52.17 61.37
N LEU A 170 -18.24 -52.93 60.43
CA LEU A 170 -18.65 -52.92 59.04
C LEU A 170 -19.93 -53.74 58.89
N LYS A 171 -20.99 -53.10 58.39
CA LYS A 171 -22.26 -53.74 58.05
C LYS A 171 -22.41 -53.76 56.53
N ALA A 172 -22.66 -54.93 55.96
CA ALA A 172 -23.02 -55.08 54.57
C ALA A 172 -24.56 -55.22 54.47
N ARG A 173 -25.19 -54.34 53.70
CA ARG A 173 -26.57 -54.50 53.27
C ARG A 173 -26.56 -55.22 51.93
N VAL A 174 -27.26 -56.33 51.84
CA VAL A 174 -27.39 -57.15 50.62
C VAL A 174 -28.86 -57.15 50.22
N GLU A 175 -29.15 -56.72 49.00
CA GLU A 175 -30.49 -56.78 48.42
C GLU A 175 -30.58 -58.00 47.51
N GLY A 176 -31.30 -59.02 47.98
CA GLY A 176 -31.51 -60.27 47.26
C GLY A 176 -32.98 -60.48 46.85
N PRO A 177 -33.30 -61.62 46.20
CA PRO A 177 -34.66 -61.95 45.77
C PRO A 177 -35.66 -62.02 46.92
N ASP A 178 -35.20 -62.44 48.11
CA ASP A 178 -36.00 -62.70 49.31
C ASP A 178 -36.11 -61.48 50.24
N GLY A 179 -35.49 -60.34 49.87
CA GLY A 179 -35.54 -59.08 50.61
C GLY A 179 -34.17 -58.46 50.93
N VAL A 180 -34.17 -57.48 51.83
CA VAL A 180 -32.97 -56.75 52.25
C VAL A 180 -32.39 -57.40 53.51
N HIS A 181 -31.20 -57.99 53.40
CA HIS A 181 -30.48 -58.60 54.51
C HIS A 181 -29.36 -57.68 54.99
N THR A 182 -29.19 -57.56 56.31
CA THR A 182 -28.06 -56.83 56.91
C THR A 182 -27.11 -57.82 57.56
N VAL A 183 -25.90 -57.92 57.04
CA VAL A 183 -24.84 -58.81 57.50
C VAL A 183 -23.77 -58.01 58.22
N PHE A 184 -23.38 -58.44 59.42
CA PHE A 184 -22.26 -57.83 60.15
C PHE A 184 -20.97 -58.55 59.77
N VAL A 185 -20.00 -57.80 59.25
CA VAL A 185 -18.66 -58.31 58.99
C VAL A 185 -17.85 -58.13 60.27
N ASP A 186 -17.80 -59.18 61.09
CA ASP A 186 -17.01 -59.23 62.33
C ASP A 186 -15.84 -60.22 62.16
N ASP A 187 -14.74 -60.01 62.89
CA ASP A 187 -13.51 -60.81 62.82
C ASP A 187 -13.69 -62.23 63.41
N ARG A 188 -14.91 -62.55 63.85
CA ARG A 188 -15.31 -63.85 64.41
C ARG A 188 -15.58 -64.90 63.35
N HIS A 189 -15.82 -64.49 62.11
CA HIS A 189 -16.14 -65.39 61.00
C HIS A 189 -15.01 -65.36 59.97
N SER A 190 -14.65 -66.54 59.45
CA SER A 190 -13.66 -66.64 58.37
C SER A 190 -14.12 -65.85 57.14
N PRO A 191 -13.22 -65.17 56.42
CA PRO A 191 -13.55 -64.49 55.16
C PRO A 191 -14.25 -65.40 54.16
N TYR A 192 -13.92 -66.70 54.16
CA TYR A 192 -14.55 -67.71 53.32
C TYR A 192 -16.03 -67.94 53.67
N PHE A 193 -16.35 -67.95 54.97
CA PHE A 193 -17.73 -68.12 55.44
C PHE A 193 -18.60 -66.93 55.06
N ILE A 194 -18.07 -65.71 55.24
CA ILE A 194 -18.78 -64.47 54.89
C ILE A 194 -19.01 -64.39 53.38
N ALA A 195 -18.01 -64.72 52.57
CA ALA A 195 -18.15 -64.71 51.11
C ALA A 195 -19.24 -65.68 50.62
N ASN A 196 -19.23 -66.93 51.10
CA ASN A 196 -20.26 -67.91 50.72
C ASN A 196 -21.65 -67.48 51.18
N TYR A 197 -21.77 -66.95 52.40
CA TYR A 197 -23.05 -66.47 52.93
C TYR A 197 -23.61 -65.29 52.12
N LEU A 198 -22.76 -64.33 51.70
CA LEU A 198 -23.16 -63.23 50.82
C LEU A 198 -23.62 -63.74 49.45
N TRP A 199 -22.92 -64.73 48.88
CA TRP A 199 -23.33 -65.34 47.61
C TRP A 199 -24.64 -66.11 47.72
N GLU A 200 -24.86 -66.88 48.80
CA GLU A 200 -26.13 -67.58 49.05
C GLU A 200 -27.31 -66.61 49.15
N LEU A 201 -27.13 -65.47 49.83
CA LEU A 201 -28.15 -64.42 49.93
C LEU A 201 -28.46 -63.74 48.59
N LEU A 202 -27.48 -63.68 47.68
CA LEU A 202 -27.66 -63.07 46.34
C LEU A 202 -28.29 -64.03 45.34
N THR A 203 -27.95 -65.32 45.38
CA THR A 203 -28.42 -66.31 44.41
C THR A 203 -29.71 -67.02 44.84
N GLY A 204 -30.17 -66.81 46.07
CA GLY A 204 -31.28 -67.55 46.68
C GLY A 204 -30.90 -69.02 46.96
N PRO A 205 -31.63 -69.72 47.84
CA PRO A 205 -31.44 -71.15 48.01
C PRO A 205 -31.81 -71.88 46.71
N LYS A 206 -30.97 -72.81 46.28
CA LYS A 206 -31.36 -73.81 45.27
C LYS A 206 -32.43 -74.75 45.81
#